data_AF-A0A9D5LXZ4-F1
#
_entry.id   AF-A0A9D5LXZ4-F1
#
_cell.length_a   1.000
_cell.length_b   1.000
_cell.length_c   1.000
_cell.angle_alpha   90.00
_cell.angle_beta   90.00
_cell.angle_gamma   90.00
#
_symmetry.space_group_name_H-M   'P 1'
#
loop_
_entity.id
_entity.type
_entity.pdbx_description
1 polymer ?
#
loop_
_entity_poly.entity_id
_entity_poly.type
_entity_poly.pdbx_seq_one_letter_code
_entity_poly.pdbx_strand_id
1 'polypeptide(L)'
;MRTKLLLIMSFFCTWAFSQIKFEKGYFIDDKDVITECLIKNLDWKSNPNSFEYKISEADKAQTATIKGVKQFEIYNGAKFVRYEVNIDRSSIDLNKLSRKKNPELVKETVFLKELVNGKGKLYKFTEGNLTKYFYQNSDAAPEQLIYKQYQVGETDITYNKDYISQLQNNFQQYCLNS
;
A
#
# COMPACT_ATOMS: atom_id res chain seq x y z
N MET A 1 -45.13 -1.16 40.22
CA MET A 1 -43.68 -1.28 39.94
C MET A 1 -43.39 -1.75 38.51
N ARG A 2 -44.01 -1.11 37.49
CA ARG A 2 -43.91 -1.54 36.07
C ARG A 2 -43.14 -0.57 35.16
N THR A 3 -42.72 0.58 35.68
CA THR A 3 -42.04 1.63 34.90
C THR A 3 -40.56 1.81 35.24
N LYS A 4 -40.03 1.16 36.29
CA LYS A 4 -38.62 1.24 36.67
C LYS A 4 -37.69 0.28 35.91
N LEU A 5 -38.24 -0.69 35.18
CA LEU A 5 -37.44 -1.69 34.42
C LEU A 5 -37.06 -1.21 33.00
N LEU A 6 -37.74 -0.19 32.47
CA LEU A 6 -37.47 0.35 31.12
C LEU A 6 -36.30 1.35 31.08
N LEU A 7 -35.83 1.84 32.24
CA LEU A 7 -34.77 2.86 32.31
C LEU A 7 -33.35 2.26 32.31
N ILE A 8 -33.21 0.94 32.58
CA ILE A 8 -31.91 0.26 32.64
C ILE A 8 -31.45 -0.23 31.25
N MET A 9 -32.38 -0.40 30.30
CA MET A 9 -32.05 -0.87 28.94
C MET A 9 -31.43 0.21 28.04
N SER A 10 -31.48 1.49 28.43
CA SER A 10 -31.05 2.61 27.58
C SER A 10 -29.56 2.96 27.70
N PHE A 11 -28.77 2.28 28.54
CA PHE A 11 -27.38 2.65 28.84
C PHE A 11 -26.31 1.81 28.10
N PHE A 12 -26.70 0.90 27.21
CA PHE A 12 -25.75 -0.02 26.55
C PHE A 12 -25.35 0.37 25.11
N CYS A 13 -25.81 1.52 24.58
CA CYS A 13 -25.62 1.85 23.16
C CYS A 13 -24.45 2.82 22.82
N THR A 14 -23.51 3.11 23.72
CA THR A 14 -22.44 4.08 23.42
C THR A 14 -21.04 3.57 23.74
N TRP A 15 -20.60 2.53 23.03
CA TRP A 15 -19.18 2.20 22.90
C TRP A 15 -18.80 1.90 21.44
N ALA A 16 -19.34 2.68 20.51
CA ALA A 16 -18.83 2.70 19.14
C ALA A 16 -17.67 3.70 19.06
N PHE A 17 -16.54 3.38 19.70
CA PHE A 17 -15.30 4.14 19.47
C PHE A 17 -14.66 3.64 18.16
N SER A 18 -15.09 4.20 17.03
CA SER A 18 -14.16 4.39 15.91
C SER A 18 -13.24 5.56 16.26
N GLN A 19 -12.48 5.44 17.34
CA GLN A 19 -11.44 6.39 17.67
C GLN A 19 -10.29 6.18 16.67
N ILE A 20 -9.87 7.26 16.01
CA ILE A 20 -8.63 7.26 15.26
C ILE A 20 -7.52 6.80 16.20
N LYS A 21 -7.01 5.59 15.96
CA LYS A 21 -6.14 4.91 16.90
C LYS A 21 -4.70 5.20 16.52
N PHE A 22 -4.00 5.88 17.42
CA PHE A 22 -2.55 5.94 17.41
C PHE A 22 -2.04 4.60 17.93
N GLU A 23 -1.33 3.86 17.08
CA GLU A 23 -0.86 2.51 17.37
C GLU A 23 0.66 2.47 17.40
N LYS A 24 1.21 1.64 18.28
CA LYS A 24 2.66 1.50 18.40
C LYS A 24 3.26 1.04 17.08
N GLY A 25 4.34 1.67 16.70
CA GLY A 25 5.06 1.38 15.47
C GLY A 25 6.38 2.14 15.46
N TYR A 26 7.02 2.14 14.30
CA TYR A 26 8.27 2.86 14.10
C TYR A 26 8.36 3.34 12.67
N PHE A 27 9.25 4.30 12.44
CA PHE A 27 9.71 4.65 11.10
C PHE A 27 11.22 4.77 11.06
N ILE A 28 11.77 4.61 9.85
CA ILE A 28 13.19 4.78 9.56
C ILE A 28 13.32 6.00 8.65
N ASP A 29 14.12 6.97 9.09
CA ASP A 29 14.40 8.18 8.30
C ASP A 29 15.53 7.98 7.27
N ASP A 30 15.84 9.02 6.52
CA ASP A 30 16.91 8.96 5.51
C ASP A 30 18.31 8.70 6.09
N LYS A 31 18.52 8.98 7.38
CA LYS A 31 19.78 8.77 8.11
C LYS A 31 19.85 7.39 8.77
N ASP A 32 18.90 6.50 8.44
CA ASP A 32 18.75 5.17 9.04
C ASP A 32 18.49 5.20 10.55
N VAL A 33 17.96 6.32 11.06
CA VAL A 33 17.54 6.44 12.45
C VAL A 33 16.15 5.85 12.60
N ILE A 34 16.04 4.87 13.50
CA ILE A 34 14.77 4.27 13.90
C ILE A 34 14.14 5.14 14.97
N THR A 35 12.91 5.59 14.74
CA THR A 35 12.13 6.33 15.73
C THR A 35 10.91 5.50 16.12
N GLU A 36 10.91 4.99 17.36
CA GLU A 36 9.74 4.37 17.99
C GLU A 36 8.68 5.44 18.27
N CYS A 37 7.44 5.19 17.87
CA CYS A 37 6.38 6.16 17.99
C CYS A 37 4.99 5.51 17.98
N LEU A 38 3.97 6.35 18.13
CA LEU A 38 2.59 5.99 17.89
C LEU A 38 2.19 6.54 16.53
N ILE A 39 1.82 5.69 15.58
CA ILE A 39 1.42 6.07 14.22
C ILE A 39 -0.10 6.07 14.15
N LYS A 40 -0.67 7.12 13.56
CA LYS A 40 -2.11 7.23 13.33
C LYS A 40 -2.54 6.20 12.29
N ASN A 41 -3.24 5.15 12.70
CA ASN A 41 -3.78 4.18 11.77
C ASN A 41 -5.08 4.72 11.15
N LEU A 42 -5.08 4.86 9.82
CA LEU A 42 -6.21 5.35 9.04
C LEU A 42 -6.83 4.27 8.15
N ASP A 43 -6.43 3.01 8.30
CA ASP A 43 -6.81 1.91 7.40
C ASP A 43 -6.72 2.33 5.92
N TRP A 44 -5.54 2.85 5.56
CA TRP A 44 -5.28 3.53 4.29
C TRP A 44 -5.84 2.77 3.07
N LYS A 45 -6.88 3.34 2.45
CA LYS A 45 -7.43 2.85 1.18
C LYS A 45 -6.46 3.09 0.01
N SER A 46 -5.82 4.26 0.00
CA SER A 46 -4.72 4.61 -0.92
C SER A 46 -3.41 4.64 -0.15
N ASN A 47 -2.30 4.29 -0.80
CA ASN A 47 -0.99 4.38 -0.19
C ASN A 47 -0.70 5.84 0.20
N PRO A 48 -0.32 6.11 1.45
CA PRO A 48 -0.07 7.47 1.89
C PRO A 48 1.20 8.05 1.26
N ASN A 49 1.27 9.38 1.17
CA ASN A 49 2.51 10.11 0.91
C ASN A 49 3.06 10.78 2.19
N SER A 50 2.29 10.73 3.28
CA SER A 50 2.61 11.24 4.60
C SER A 50 1.75 10.53 5.65
N PHE A 51 2.21 10.52 6.89
CA PHE A 51 1.47 9.95 8.01
C PHE A 51 1.68 10.80 9.27
N GLU A 52 0.68 10.78 10.14
CA GLU A 52 0.77 11.43 11.45
C GLU A 52 1.31 10.45 12.49
N TYR A 53 2.15 10.95 13.39
CA TYR A 53 2.70 10.19 14.50
C TYR A 53 2.84 11.02 15.77
N LYS A 54 3.04 10.37 16.91
CA LYS A 54 3.36 10.98 18.21
C LYS A 54 4.50 10.22 18.87
N ILE A 55 5.38 10.89 19.59
CA ILE A 55 6.46 10.22 20.36
C ILE A 55 5.88 9.54 21.61
N SER A 56 5.02 10.25 22.34
CA SER A 56 4.24 9.71 23.46
C SER A 56 2.76 10.10 23.34
N GLU A 57 1.88 9.48 24.14
CA GLU A 57 0.44 9.77 24.11
C GLU A 57 0.12 11.24 24.42
N ALA A 58 0.92 11.86 25.29
CA ALA A 58 0.78 13.25 25.72
C ALA A 58 1.24 14.27 24.66
N ASP A 59 2.05 13.83 23.70
CA ASP A 59 2.60 14.73 22.68
C ASP A 59 1.55 15.12 21.63
N LYS A 60 1.79 16.28 21.02
CA LYS A 60 1.06 16.71 19.83
C LYS A 60 1.45 15.83 18.65
N ALA A 61 0.49 15.59 17.77
CA ALA A 61 0.75 14.87 16.52
C ALA A 61 1.70 15.67 15.63
N GLN A 62 2.64 14.96 15.02
CA GLN A 62 3.60 15.43 14.04
C GLN A 62 3.35 14.71 12.71
N THR A 63 3.78 15.30 11.59
CA THR A 63 3.61 14.71 10.27
C THR A 63 4.96 14.35 9.68
N ALA A 64 5.13 13.07 9.33
CA ALA A 64 6.25 12.60 8.53
C ALA A 64 5.82 12.49 7.07
N THR A 65 6.73 12.79 6.13
CA THR A 65 6.44 12.76 4.69
C THR A 65 7.37 11.80 3.97
N ILE A 66 6.94 11.35 2.79
CA ILE A 66 7.73 10.47 1.92
C ILE A 66 9.12 11.02 1.59
N LYS A 67 9.33 12.34 1.67
CA LYS A 67 10.64 12.93 1.41
C LYS A 67 11.69 12.60 2.46
N GLY A 68 11.29 12.32 3.71
CA GLY A 68 12.20 12.14 4.85
C GLY A 68 12.18 10.75 5.47
N VAL A 69 11.32 9.84 4.98
CA VAL A 69 11.10 8.53 5.59
C VAL A 69 11.30 7.43 4.55
N LYS A 70 12.21 6.49 4.86
CA LYS A 70 12.48 5.28 4.07
C LYS A 70 11.39 4.23 4.26
N GLN A 71 10.91 4.02 5.48
CA GLN A 71 9.82 3.10 5.76
C GLN A 71 9.11 3.45 7.07
N PHE A 72 7.87 3.00 7.21
CA PHE A 72 7.18 3.01 8.49
C PHE A 72 6.33 1.75 8.64
N GLU A 73 6.14 1.33 9.88
CA GLU A 73 5.42 0.11 10.23
C GLU A 73 4.63 0.32 11.50
N ILE A 74 3.36 -0.10 11.46
CA ILE A 74 2.56 -0.31 12.67
C ILE A 74 2.78 -1.76 13.09
N TYR A 75 3.14 -1.99 14.35
CA TYR A 75 3.40 -3.34 14.84
C TYR A 75 2.18 -4.25 14.66
N ASN A 76 2.41 -5.45 14.10
CA ASN A 76 1.37 -6.42 13.72
C ASN A 76 0.32 -5.87 12.74
N GLY A 77 0.65 -4.79 12.03
CA GLY A 77 -0.26 -4.05 11.16
C GLY A 77 0.32 -3.87 9.77
N ALA A 78 0.19 -2.65 9.24
CA ALA A 78 0.68 -2.32 7.92
C ALA A 78 2.13 -1.83 7.96
N LYS A 79 2.91 -2.30 7.00
CA LYS A 79 4.25 -1.81 6.70
C LYS A 79 4.30 -1.18 5.33
N PHE A 80 4.95 -0.03 5.23
CA PHE A 80 5.12 0.72 4.01
C PHE A 80 6.60 1.06 3.80
N VAL A 81 7.09 0.83 2.60
CA VAL A 81 8.50 1.05 2.24
C VAL A 81 8.57 1.97 1.03
N ARG A 82 9.40 3.01 1.10
CA ARG A 82 9.59 3.99 0.04
C ARG A 82 10.47 3.39 -1.04
N TYR A 83 10.00 3.46 -2.27
CA TYR A 83 10.77 3.11 -3.45
C TYR A 83 10.59 4.15 -4.54
N GLU A 84 11.60 4.24 -5.40
CA GLU A 84 11.50 4.89 -6.70
C GLU A 84 11.26 3.81 -7.75
N VAL A 85 10.05 3.78 -8.32
CA VAL A 85 9.60 2.70 -9.23
C VAL A 85 8.89 3.26 -10.45
N ASN A 86 8.81 2.44 -11.49
CA ASN A 86 7.98 2.72 -12.66
C ASN A 86 6.54 2.23 -12.42
N ILE A 87 5.57 3.12 -12.58
CA ILE A 87 4.14 2.82 -12.41
C ILE A 87 3.43 3.03 -13.74
N ASP A 88 2.64 2.03 -14.16
CA ASP A 88 1.79 2.13 -15.34
C ASP A 88 0.59 3.05 -15.08
N ARG A 89 0.58 4.20 -15.76
CA ARG A 89 -0.48 5.21 -15.71
C ARG A 89 -1.48 5.09 -16.85
N SER A 90 -1.49 3.96 -17.55
CA SER A 90 -2.52 3.67 -18.55
C SER A 90 -3.92 3.72 -17.94
N SER A 91 -4.87 4.27 -18.70
CA SER A 91 -6.28 4.31 -18.29
C SER A 91 -6.82 2.90 -18.02
N ILE A 92 -7.58 2.78 -16.92
CA ILE A 92 -8.37 1.61 -16.55
C ILE A 92 -9.87 1.79 -16.85
N ASP A 93 -10.26 2.97 -17.35
CA ASP A 93 -11.63 3.23 -17.79
C ASP A 93 -11.86 2.57 -19.15
N LEU A 94 -12.85 1.67 -19.22
CA LEU A 94 -13.19 0.89 -20.42
C LEU A 94 -13.51 1.78 -21.63
N ASN A 95 -14.05 2.98 -21.39
CA ASN A 95 -14.38 3.94 -22.45
C ASN A 95 -13.17 4.77 -22.91
N LYS A 96 -12.03 4.65 -22.22
CA LYS A 96 -10.80 5.41 -22.47
C LYS A 96 -9.57 4.51 -22.56
N LEU A 97 -9.75 3.25 -22.99
CA LEU A 97 -8.64 2.32 -23.11
C LEU A 97 -7.70 2.76 -24.24
N SER A 98 -6.40 2.65 -23.97
CA SER A 98 -5.36 2.85 -24.98
C SER A 98 -5.38 1.70 -25.98
N ARG A 99 -5.03 1.97 -27.24
CA ARG A 99 -4.79 0.93 -28.27
C ARG A 99 -3.40 0.30 -28.16
N LYS A 100 -2.52 0.83 -27.30
CA LYS A 100 -1.14 0.34 -27.13
C LYS A 100 -1.09 -0.80 -26.12
N LYS A 101 -0.50 -1.94 -26.51
CA LYS A 101 -0.24 -3.07 -25.59
C LYS A 101 0.68 -2.70 -24.42
N ASN A 102 1.72 -1.91 -24.70
CA ASN A 102 2.75 -1.61 -23.70
C ASN A 102 2.23 -0.65 -22.62
N PRO A 103 2.67 -0.80 -21.36
CA PRO A 103 2.31 0.11 -20.28
C PRO A 103 2.87 1.52 -20.50
N GLU A 104 2.19 2.52 -19.94
CA GLU A 104 2.59 3.93 -19.94
C GLU A 104 3.29 4.20 -18.60
N LEU A 105 4.56 3.77 -18.52
CA LEU A 105 5.33 3.80 -17.28
C LEU A 105 5.81 5.21 -16.95
N VAL A 106 5.53 5.64 -15.72
CA VAL A 106 6.00 6.89 -15.13
C VAL A 106 6.83 6.57 -13.90
N LYS A 107 8.02 7.17 -13.81
CA LYS A 107 8.93 6.98 -12.69
C LYS A 107 8.50 7.86 -11.52
N GLU A 108 8.22 7.26 -10.37
CA GLU A 108 7.66 7.94 -9.21
C GLU A 108 8.27 7.43 -7.89
N THR A 109 8.40 8.33 -6.91
CA THR A 109 8.74 7.96 -5.54
C THR A 109 7.46 7.75 -4.73
N VAL A 110 7.21 6.52 -4.30
CA VAL A 110 5.97 6.13 -3.59
C VAL A 110 6.27 5.26 -2.38
N PHE A 111 5.38 5.28 -1.39
CA PHE A 111 5.32 4.24 -0.38
C PHE A 111 4.56 3.05 -0.93
N LEU A 112 5.19 1.88 -0.97
CA LEU A 112 4.55 0.62 -1.31
C LEU A 112 4.19 -0.13 -0.03
N LYS A 113 2.96 -0.66 0.04
CA LYS A 113 2.51 -1.50 1.14
C LYS A 113 3.12 -2.89 0.98
N GLU A 114 3.87 -3.35 1.97
CA GLU A 114 4.38 -4.72 1.99
C GLU A 114 3.22 -5.68 2.31
N LEU A 115 3.00 -6.66 1.43
CA LEU A 115 1.98 -7.70 1.59
C LEU A 115 2.59 -9.03 2.03
N VAL A 116 3.75 -9.35 1.49
CA VAL A 116 4.49 -10.59 1.78
C VAL A 116 5.96 -10.24 1.92
N ASN A 117 6.56 -10.68 3.01
CA ASN A 117 7.99 -10.55 3.26
C ASN A 117 8.61 -11.94 3.41
N GLY A 118 9.13 -12.47 2.31
CA GLY A 118 9.87 -13.73 2.27
C GLY A 118 11.09 -13.59 1.36
N LYS A 119 11.56 -14.71 0.81
CA LYS A 119 12.65 -14.69 -0.18
C LYS A 119 12.30 -13.86 -1.42
N GLY A 120 11.02 -13.88 -1.81
CA GLY A 120 10.43 -12.87 -2.69
C GLY A 120 9.51 -11.97 -1.87
N LYS A 121 9.54 -10.67 -2.13
CA LYS A 121 8.66 -9.69 -1.47
C LYS A 121 7.58 -9.23 -2.45
N LEU A 122 6.35 -9.17 -1.97
CA LEU A 122 5.20 -8.67 -2.71
C LEU A 122 4.74 -7.36 -2.10
N TYR A 123 4.59 -6.38 -2.96
CA TYR A 123 4.18 -5.03 -2.61
C TYR A 123 2.91 -4.64 -3.36
N LYS A 124 2.16 -3.68 -2.79
CA LYS A 124 0.97 -3.10 -3.39
C LYS A 124 1.03 -1.57 -3.37
N PHE A 125 0.62 -0.98 -4.48
CA PHE A 125 0.31 0.44 -4.59
C PHE A 125 -1.16 0.62 -4.94
N THR A 126 -1.86 1.45 -4.18
CA THR A 126 -3.24 1.84 -4.48
C THR A 126 -3.36 3.36 -4.47
N GLU A 127 -3.99 3.91 -5.51
CA GLU A 127 -4.30 5.33 -5.64
C GLU A 127 -5.72 5.48 -6.22
N GLY A 128 -6.70 5.75 -5.35
CA GLY A 128 -8.10 5.77 -5.75
C GLY A 128 -8.56 4.41 -6.24
N ASN A 129 -8.87 4.29 -7.54
CA ASN A 129 -9.26 3.03 -8.18
C ASN A 129 -8.08 2.29 -8.84
N LEU A 130 -6.91 2.93 -8.94
CA LEU A 130 -5.70 2.31 -9.47
C LEU A 130 -5.12 1.38 -8.43
N THR A 131 -4.91 0.11 -8.77
CA THR A 131 -4.13 -0.83 -7.94
C THR A 131 -3.06 -1.48 -8.81
N LYS A 132 -1.83 -1.47 -8.32
CA LYS A 132 -0.67 -2.11 -8.95
C LYS A 132 0.05 -2.97 -7.92
N TYR A 133 0.65 -4.05 -8.40
CA TYR A 133 1.43 -4.97 -7.58
C TYR A 133 2.87 -4.94 -8.06
N PHE A 134 3.80 -5.09 -7.12
CA PHE A 134 5.23 -5.09 -7.42
C PHE A 134 5.88 -6.28 -6.75
N TYR A 135 6.87 -6.85 -7.41
CA TYR A 135 7.59 -8.01 -6.94
C TYR A 135 9.09 -7.72 -6.87
N GLN A 136 9.73 -8.24 -5.83
CA GLN A 136 11.16 -8.10 -5.60
C GLN A 136 11.73 -9.48 -5.23
N ASN A 137 12.72 -9.96 -5.98
CA ASN A 137 13.43 -11.22 -5.74
C ASN A 137 14.94 -11.04 -5.51
N SER A 138 15.40 -9.81 -5.39
CA SER A 138 16.79 -9.43 -5.14
C SER A 138 16.83 -8.12 -4.35
N ASP A 139 18.03 -7.62 -4.06
CA ASP A 139 18.19 -6.34 -3.37
C ASP A 139 17.87 -5.12 -4.26
N ALA A 140 17.56 -5.31 -5.55
CA ALA A 140 17.14 -4.25 -6.46
C ALA A 140 15.72 -3.76 -6.14
N ALA A 141 15.36 -2.57 -6.65
CA ALA A 141 14.01 -2.02 -6.48
C ALA A 141 12.91 -2.96 -7.04
N PRO A 142 11.73 -3.02 -6.41
CA PRO A 142 10.64 -3.88 -6.86
C PRO A 142 10.12 -3.44 -8.24
N GLU A 143 9.87 -4.41 -9.11
CA GLU A 143 9.33 -4.18 -10.45
C GLU A 143 7.80 -4.36 -10.46
N GLN A 144 7.08 -3.50 -11.20
CA GLN A 144 5.65 -3.64 -11.36
C GLN A 144 5.29 -4.92 -12.15
N LEU A 145 4.36 -5.70 -11.62
CA LEU A 145 3.71 -6.79 -12.34
C LEU A 145 2.75 -6.22 -13.38
N ILE A 146 3.05 -6.42 -14.67
CA ILE A 146 2.32 -5.80 -15.78
C ILE A 146 1.06 -6.59 -16.10
N TYR A 147 -0.08 -6.02 -15.71
CA TYR A 147 -1.40 -6.38 -16.18
C TYR A 147 -2.13 -5.13 -16.66
N LYS A 148 -2.39 -5.07 -17.97
CA LYS A 148 -2.98 -3.88 -18.60
C LYS A 148 -4.03 -4.26 -19.63
N GLN A 149 -5.21 -3.64 -19.56
CA GLN A 149 -6.22 -3.70 -20.61
C GLN A 149 -5.88 -2.74 -21.74
N TYR A 150 -6.09 -3.18 -22.99
CA TYR A 150 -5.95 -2.35 -24.17
C TYR A 150 -6.96 -2.75 -25.26
N GLN A 151 -7.33 -1.78 -26.09
CA GLN A 151 -8.32 -1.98 -27.15
C GLN A 151 -7.66 -2.44 -28.45
N VAL A 152 -8.27 -3.41 -29.11
CA VAL A 152 -7.93 -3.89 -30.45
C VAL A 152 -9.17 -3.77 -31.33
N GLY A 153 -9.05 -3.19 -32.51
CA GLY A 153 -10.21 -2.90 -33.35
C GLY A 153 -11.17 -1.90 -32.71
N GLU A 154 -12.46 -2.00 -33.04
CA GLU A 154 -13.48 -1.04 -32.59
C GLU A 154 -14.05 -1.34 -31.21
N THR A 155 -14.18 -2.62 -30.84
CA THR A 155 -14.86 -3.04 -29.61
C THR A 155 -14.08 -4.05 -28.78
N ASP A 156 -13.05 -4.68 -29.32
CA ASP A 156 -12.41 -5.81 -28.65
C ASP A 156 -11.42 -5.30 -27.59
N ILE A 157 -11.52 -5.88 -26.40
CA ILE A 157 -10.61 -5.60 -25.29
C ILE A 157 -9.75 -6.83 -25.05
N THR A 158 -8.44 -6.60 -25.00
CA THR A 158 -7.45 -7.63 -24.72
C THR A 158 -6.51 -7.15 -23.61
N TYR A 159 -5.57 -8.02 -23.22
CA TYR A 159 -4.80 -7.88 -22.01
C TYR A 159 -3.32 -8.10 -22.28
N ASN A 160 -2.51 -7.14 -21.88
CA ASN A 160 -1.12 -7.39 -21.59
C ASN A 160 -1.07 -8.17 -20.27
N LYS A 161 -0.57 -9.42 -20.33
CA LYS A 161 -0.39 -10.33 -19.19
C LYS A 161 1.09 -10.63 -18.95
N ASP A 162 1.99 -9.68 -19.24
CA ASP A 162 3.43 -9.85 -19.12
C ASP A 162 3.85 -10.24 -17.68
N TYR A 163 3.01 -9.97 -16.67
CA TYR A 163 3.22 -10.47 -15.30
C TYR A 163 3.43 -11.99 -15.22
N ILE A 164 2.85 -12.79 -16.12
CA ILE A 164 3.03 -14.25 -16.11
C ILE A 164 4.49 -14.58 -16.42
N SER A 165 5.03 -13.99 -17.48
CA SER A 165 6.43 -14.17 -17.86
C SER A 165 7.38 -13.57 -16.82
N GLN A 166 7.05 -12.39 -16.27
CA GLN A 166 7.82 -11.78 -15.17
C GLN A 166 7.93 -12.73 -13.98
N LEU A 167 6.81 -13.30 -13.53
CA LEU A 167 6.79 -14.25 -12.42
C LEU A 167 7.54 -15.54 -12.76
N GLN A 168 7.32 -16.13 -13.95
CA GLN A 168 8.02 -17.35 -14.37
C GLN A 168 9.54 -17.17 -14.38
N ASN A 169 10.04 -16.08 -14.95
CA ASN A 169 11.47 -15.77 -14.96
C ASN A 169 12.01 -15.59 -13.54
N ASN A 170 11.26 -14.90 -12.69
CA ASN A 170 11.64 -14.67 -11.30
C ASN A 170 11.65 -15.97 -10.46
N PHE A 171 10.72 -16.90 -10.72
CA PHE A 171 10.69 -18.21 -10.05
C PHE A 171 11.71 -19.20 -10.62
N GLN A 172 12.04 -19.15 -11.92
CA GLN A 172 13.11 -19.96 -12.49
C GLN A 172 14.47 -19.55 -11.93
N GLN A 173 14.75 -18.25 -11.85
CA GLN A 173 15.96 -17.74 -11.20
C GLN A 173 16.04 -18.17 -9.74
N TYR A 174 14.90 -18.27 -9.06
CA TYR A 174 14.82 -18.77 -7.69
C TYR A 174 15.25 -20.24 -7.57
N CYS A 175 14.82 -21.13 -8.48
CA CYS A 175 15.21 -22.54 -8.48
C CYS A 175 16.69 -22.79 -8.85
N LEU A 176 17.31 -21.88 -9.59
CA LEU A 176 18.71 -22.01 -10.01
C LEU A 176 19.71 -21.49 -8.95
N ASN A 177 19.25 -20.61 -8.06
CA ASN A 177 20.07 -19.99 -7.01
C ASN A 177 19.79 -20.57 -5.61
N SER A 178 18.99 -21.63 -5.51
CA SER A 178 18.66 -22.37 -4.28
C SER A 178 19.37 -23.71 -4.23
#